data_AF-A0A8S3TGR8-F1
#
_entry.id   AF-A0A8S3TGR8-F1
#
_cell.length_a   1.000
_cell.length_b   1.000
_cell.length_c   1.000
_cell.angle_alpha   90.00
_cell.angle_beta   90.00
_cell.angle_gamma   90.00
#
_symmetry.space_group_name_H-M   'P 1'
#
loop_
_entity.id
_entity.type
_entity.pdbx_description
1 polymer ?
#
loop_
_entity_poly.entity_id
_entity_poly.type
_entity_poly.pdbx_seq_one_letter_code
_entity_poly.pdbx_strand_id
1 'polypeptide(L)'
;MKTCLVLVAFLQLAIVASRGEHKPVVSITMDKVKSRLKDLGKAVKGLLKTTDKEADPASDGYIGCYKDDGRRHLKYKIKSLGNSITLAKCREHCKGYSYLGMQYRTFCLCGHKLANKRYTRVPETDFGLCCSFPPRSTNLIAACSILILTTVYIFDTVVMRTDMFYEFDANDRIHGMFFNKNMLTKKRLVDSINCRALLTGNKHEINRANSMENEYLDALSPISFISRTRDCKKFLRNRGYFTSTLSSEEEDFPIAYSVLIYKSINQFERLLRSIYRPQNFYCVHADTKMSDVRRKALESIVNCFDNVFMSSKSYDVKWGKITVLQADIICMQDLLRYKKWKYFINLTGQDFPLKTNMEIVKILKAYNGANDVSISNNQAKFAHRWTNIKSSPPGVLPYKGSLHITVNRQFVEYVTTNKTATQLLKWLVGTIIPDESFFSTLNFNSNLGITGSFQGELTKAMVLYKSMTRYKIWKTDKSCNGQYVHDICIPAVEDLPKIHSRPELFINKVYWDYEHYVLDCLEESIRNRTIDNILGMIDLNISYYSSLYFVKHALRVHNI
;
A
#
# COMPACT_ATOMS: atom_id res chain seq x y z
N MET A 1 -21.88 -0.34 35.54
CA MET A 1 -22.09 0.69 34.50
C MET A 1 -20.85 1.56 34.26
N LYS A 2 -20.29 2.25 35.27
CA LYS A 2 -19.04 3.02 35.14
C LYS A 2 -17.85 2.20 34.60
N THR A 3 -17.76 0.91 34.95
CA THR A 3 -16.71 0.00 34.46
C THR A 3 -16.88 -0.48 33.01
N CYS A 4 -18.11 -0.74 32.50
CA CYS A 4 -18.34 -1.03 31.06
C CYS A 4 -18.07 0.26 30.23
N LEU A 5 -18.37 1.46 30.74
CA LEU A 5 -18.05 2.74 30.09
C LEU A 5 -16.54 2.98 29.97
N VAL A 6 -15.76 2.66 31.01
CA VAL A 6 -14.30 2.74 30.97
C VAL A 6 -13.69 1.73 30.00
N LEU A 7 -14.22 0.50 29.93
CA LEU A 7 -13.76 -0.52 28.97
C LEU A 7 -14.08 -0.17 27.51
N VAL A 8 -15.27 0.39 27.24
CA VAL A 8 -15.64 0.91 25.92
C VAL A 8 -14.77 2.12 25.55
N ALA A 9 -14.49 3.02 26.49
CA ALA A 9 -13.58 4.14 26.29
C ALA A 9 -12.13 3.69 26.04
N PHE A 10 -11.66 2.61 26.68
CA PHE A 10 -10.33 2.03 26.43
C PHE A 10 -10.24 1.34 25.06
N LEU A 11 -11.31 0.68 24.61
CA LEU A 11 -11.41 0.13 23.24
C LEU A 11 -11.47 1.24 22.19
N GLN A 12 -12.21 2.32 22.45
CA GLN A 12 -12.22 3.53 21.62
C GLN A 12 -10.85 4.23 21.62
N LEU A 13 -10.15 4.31 22.76
CA LEU A 13 -8.79 4.84 22.85
C LEU A 13 -7.75 3.94 22.17
N ALA A 14 -7.95 2.62 22.13
CA ALA A 14 -7.10 1.71 21.36
C ALA A 14 -7.33 1.86 19.85
N ILE A 15 -8.56 2.16 19.43
CA ILE A 15 -8.91 2.54 18.06
C ILE A 15 -8.35 3.93 17.71
N VAL A 16 -8.34 4.87 18.67
CA VAL A 16 -7.76 6.22 18.51
C VAL A 16 -6.24 6.21 18.58
N ALA A 17 -5.59 5.32 19.34
CA ALA A 17 -4.14 5.19 19.35
C ALA A 17 -3.58 4.58 18.07
N SER A 18 -4.42 3.94 17.23
CA SER A 18 -4.09 3.62 15.83
C SER A 18 -4.48 4.73 14.84
N ARG A 19 -5.08 5.84 15.31
CA ARG A 19 -5.33 7.06 14.53
C ARG A 19 -4.16 8.01 14.77
N GLY A 20 -3.45 8.34 13.69
CA GLY A 20 -2.37 9.31 13.74
C GLY A 20 -2.88 10.70 14.09
N GLU A 21 -2.50 11.22 15.26
CA GLU A 21 -2.29 12.66 15.42
C GLU A 21 -0.80 12.95 15.24
N HIS A 22 -0.53 14.06 14.56
CA HIS A 22 0.80 14.52 14.19
C HIS A 22 1.78 14.55 15.38
N LYS A 23 2.91 13.82 15.21
CA LYS A 23 4.21 13.82 15.97
C LYS A 23 4.49 12.59 16.86
N PRO A 24 5.79 12.32 17.14
CA PRO A 24 6.51 11.12 16.70
C PRO A 24 6.10 9.83 17.44
N VAL A 25 5.89 8.76 16.68
CA VAL A 25 5.39 7.46 17.16
C VAL A 25 6.47 6.70 17.93
N VAL A 26 6.21 6.43 19.21
CA VAL A 26 6.84 5.34 19.97
C VAL A 26 6.26 4.02 19.45
N SER A 27 7.12 3.13 18.96
CA SER A 27 6.72 1.80 18.48
C SER A 27 6.04 0.98 19.59
N ILE A 28 4.74 0.74 19.47
CA ILE A 28 4.05 -0.27 20.26
C ILE A 28 4.11 -1.58 19.47
N THR A 29 4.96 -2.51 19.91
CA THR A 29 5.04 -3.84 19.30
C THR A 29 3.75 -4.63 19.55
N MET A 30 3.26 -5.35 18.54
CA MET A 30 2.03 -6.16 18.61
C MET A 30 2.03 -7.20 19.75
N ASP A 31 3.20 -7.59 20.24
CA ASP A 31 3.32 -8.52 21.37
C ASP A 31 2.98 -7.87 22.71
N LYS A 32 3.16 -6.54 22.86
CA LYS A 32 2.66 -5.79 24.03
C LYS A 32 1.13 -5.68 24.04
N VAL A 33 0.52 -5.55 22.85
CA VAL A 33 -0.95 -5.55 22.70
C VAL A 33 -1.53 -6.93 23.04
N LYS A 34 -0.93 -8.00 22.52
CA LYS A 34 -1.31 -9.40 22.85
C LYS A 34 -1.21 -9.70 24.34
N SER A 35 -0.13 -9.25 24.99
CA SER A 35 0.09 -9.43 26.42
C SER A 35 -1.04 -8.79 27.24
N ARG A 36 -1.38 -7.52 26.96
CA ARG A 36 -2.43 -6.80 27.68
C ARG A 36 -3.83 -7.37 27.46
N LEU A 37 -4.14 -7.87 26.26
CA LEU A 37 -5.42 -8.55 25.99
C LEU A 37 -5.53 -9.89 26.75
N LYS A 38 -4.42 -10.63 26.89
CA LYS A 38 -4.37 -11.89 27.65
C LYS A 38 -4.59 -11.66 29.15
N ASP A 39 -4.04 -10.57 29.69
CA ASP A 39 -4.24 -10.18 31.09
C ASP A 39 -5.68 -9.70 31.36
N LEU A 40 -6.28 -8.98 30.40
CA LEU A 40 -7.68 -8.58 30.45
C LEU A 40 -8.62 -9.80 30.48
N GLY A 41 -8.35 -10.81 29.64
CA GLY A 41 -9.11 -12.05 29.62
C GLY A 41 -9.03 -12.86 30.92
N LYS A 42 -7.88 -12.82 31.61
CA LYS A 42 -7.73 -13.41 32.95
C LYS A 42 -8.53 -12.65 34.01
N ALA A 43 -8.52 -11.32 33.97
CA ALA A 43 -9.27 -10.48 34.91
C ALA A 43 -10.80 -10.70 34.80
N VAL A 44 -11.32 -10.83 33.58
CA VAL A 44 -12.74 -11.11 33.32
C VAL A 44 -13.14 -12.52 33.80
N LYS A 45 -12.29 -13.53 33.60
CA LYS A 45 -12.51 -14.89 34.18
C LYS A 45 -12.50 -14.90 35.70
N GLY A 46 -11.73 -14.00 36.33
CA GLY A 46 -11.73 -13.82 37.79
C GLY A 46 -13.05 -13.25 38.31
N LEU A 47 -13.60 -12.25 37.63
CA LEU A 47 -14.86 -11.58 37.99
C LEU A 47 -16.10 -12.49 37.84
N LEU A 48 -16.08 -13.46 36.93
CA LEU A 48 -17.15 -14.44 36.77
C LEU A 48 -17.17 -15.52 37.86
N LYS A 49 -16.06 -15.76 38.57
CA LYS A 49 -15.99 -16.75 39.67
C LYS A 49 -16.54 -16.23 40.99
N THR A 50 -16.70 -14.92 41.14
CA THR A 50 -17.12 -14.28 42.39
C THR A 50 -18.63 -14.10 42.56
N THR A 51 -19.44 -14.49 41.56
CA THR A 51 -20.90 -14.24 41.57
C THR A 51 -21.78 -15.40 42.06
N ASP A 52 -21.21 -16.54 42.48
CA ASP A 52 -21.98 -17.75 42.84
C ASP A 52 -22.29 -17.92 44.34
N LYS A 53 -22.34 -16.85 45.15
CA LYS A 53 -22.75 -16.95 46.57
C LYS A 53 -23.61 -15.78 47.06
N GLU A 54 -24.84 -15.67 46.59
CA GLU A 54 -25.93 -15.02 47.34
C GLU A 54 -27.17 -15.92 47.31
N ALA A 55 -27.72 -16.23 48.49
CA ALA A 55 -28.79 -17.21 48.69
C ALA A 55 -30.18 -16.68 48.31
N ASP A 56 -31.01 -17.57 47.75
CA ASP A 56 -32.38 -17.34 47.29
C ASP A 56 -33.37 -17.12 48.46
N PRO A 57 -34.19 -16.05 48.48
CA PRO A 57 -35.17 -15.79 49.54
C PRO A 57 -36.37 -16.76 49.55
N ALA A 58 -36.55 -17.61 48.54
CA ALA A 58 -37.71 -18.51 48.46
C ALA A 58 -37.64 -19.72 49.41
N SER A 59 -36.49 -19.99 50.04
CA SER A 59 -36.28 -21.23 50.82
C SER A 59 -36.44 -21.10 52.34
N ASP A 60 -36.90 -19.95 52.88
CA ASP A 60 -36.68 -19.64 54.30
C ASP A 60 -37.88 -18.93 54.99
N GLY A 61 -39.07 -19.54 54.92
CA GLY A 61 -40.20 -19.24 55.80
C GLY A 61 -40.90 -17.90 55.57
N TYR A 62 -40.92 -17.38 54.34
CA TYR A 62 -41.59 -16.11 54.02
C TYR A 62 -43.12 -16.24 54.00
N ILE A 63 -43.82 -15.43 54.80
CA ILE A 63 -45.28 -15.52 55.00
C ILE A 63 -46.05 -14.42 54.22
N GLY A 64 -45.34 -13.38 53.73
CA GLY A 64 -45.90 -12.32 52.89
C GLY A 64 -45.97 -10.93 53.53
N CYS A 65 -46.51 -10.00 52.76
CA CYS A 65 -46.67 -8.59 53.11
C CYS A 65 -48.00 -8.27 53.80
N TYR A 66 -47.96 -7.53 54.90
CA TYR A 66 -49.14 -7.16 55.69
C TYR A 66 -49.15 -5.65 55.97
N LYS A 67 -50.32 -5.02 55.82
CA LYS A 67 -50.49 -3.57 56.08
C LYS A 67 -50.58 -3.31 57.59
N ASP A 68 -49.67 -2.53 58.16
CA ASP A 68 -49.67 -2.14 59.58
C ASP A 68 -50.74 -1.05 59.89
N ASP A 69 -51.37 -1.11 61.06
CA ASP A 69 -52.46 -0.21 61.53
C ASP A 69 -52.06 0.65 62.74
N GLY A 70 -50.75 0.75 63.04
CA GLY A 70 -50.21 1.60 64.10
C GLY A 70 -50.25 0.99 65.50
N ARG A 71 -51.03 -0.09 65.71
CA ARG A 71 -51.08 -0.84 66.98
C ARG A 71 -50.04 -1.96 67.08
N ARG A 72 -49.14 -2.08 66.08
CA ARG A 72 -47.94 -2.94 65.91
C ARG A 72 -48.01 -4.30 66.61
N HIS A 73 -48.07 -5.41 65.87
CA HIS A 73 -48.28 -6.73 66.51
C HIS A 73 -47.01 -7.37 67.08
N LEU A 74 -45.87 -7.22 66.40
CA LEU A 74 -44.57 -7.72 66.85
C LEU A 74 -43.94 -6.72 67.84
N LYS A 75 -44.36 -6.79 69.11
CA LYS A 75 -44.07 -5.76 70.15
C LYS A 75 -42.83 -6.02 71.00
N TYR A 76 -42.26 -7.23 70.94
CA TYR A 76 -41.34 -7.68 71.99
C TYR A 76 -39.94 -7.06 71.90
N LYS A 77 -39.48 -6.72 70.70
CA LYS A 77 -38.24 -5.96 70.49
C LYS A 77 -38.35 -5.10 69.25
N ILE A 78 -38.12 -3.81 69.40
CA ILE A 78 -38.11 -2.82 68.33
C ILE A 78 -36.79 -2.07 68.39
N LYS A 79 -35.96 -2.19 67.35
CA LYS A 79 -34.70 -1.43 67.26
C LYS A 79 -34.60 -0.76 65.89
N SER A 80 -34.30 0.55 65.90
CA SER A 80 -33.85 1.24 64.69
C SER A 80 -32.38 0.90 64.47
N LEU A 81 -32.05 0.36 63.31
CA LEU A 81 -30.69 -0.08 62.94
C LEU A 81 -30.04 0.84 61.89
N GLY A 82 -30.61 2.03 61.65
CA GLY A 82 -30.10 3.01 60.68
C GLY A 82 -30.32 2.61 59.21
N ASN A 83 -29.72 3.36 58.29
CA ASN A 83 -30.00 3.31 56.83
C ASN A 83 -29.48 2.05 56.09
N SER A 84 -28.94 1.04 56.79
CA SER A 84 -28.24 -0.10 56.20
C SER A 84 -28.64 -1.45 56.82
N ILE A 85 -29.94 -1.63 57.07
CA ILE A 85 -30.51 -2.90 57.58
C ILE A 85 -30.69 -3.92 56.45
N THR A 86 -30.35 -5.19 56.71
CA THR A 86 -30.59 -6.34 55.81
C THR A 86 -31.39 -7.41 56.55
N LEU A 87 -32.07 -8.31 55.81
CA LEU A 87 -32.84 -9.41 56.39
C LEU A 87 -31.96 -10.31 57.29
N ALA A 88 -30.71 -10.58 56.89
CA ALA A 88 -29.76 -11.36 57.67
C ALA A 88 -29.45 -10.71 59.03
N LYS A 89 -29.28 -9.37 59.08
CA LYS A 89 -29.06 -8.63 60.33
C LYS A 89 -30.29 -8.64 61.24
N CYS A 90 -31.48 -8.54 60.65
CA CYS A 90 -32.73 -8.60 61.41
C CYS A 90 -33.01 -10.01 61.95
N ARG A 91 -32.67 -11.06 61.20
CA ARG A 91 -32.71 -12.46 61.67
C ARG A 91 -31.83 -12.70 62.88
N GLU A 92 -30.58 -12.24 62.83
CA GLU A 92 -29.70 -12.37 64.00
C GLU A 92 -30.22 -11.57 65.20
N HIS A 93 -30.85 -10.40 64.97
CA HIS A 93 -31.44 -9.61 66.04
C HIS A 93 -32.67 -10.28 66.69
N CYS A 94 -33.50 -10.94 65.89
CA CYS A 94 -34.71 -11.63 66.34
C CYS A 94 -34.48 -13.11 66.70
N LYS A 95 -33.23 -13.53 66.88
CA LYS A 95 -32.88 -14.89 67.28
C LYS A 95 -33.58 -15.26 68.61
N GLY A 96 -34.34 -16.34 68.60
CA GLY A 96 -35.19 -16.78 69.71
C GLY A 96 -36.67 -16.42 69.59
N TYR A 97 -37.07 -15.60 68.61
CA TYR A 97 -38.48 -15.32 68.30
C TYR A 97 -38.96 -16.14 67.10
N SER A 98 -40.24 -16.50 67.10
CA SER A 98 -40.84 -17.31 66.03
C SER A 98 -41.14 -16.52 64.75
N TYR A 99 -41.28 -15.19 64.86
CA TYR A 99 -41.58 -14.29 63.77
C TYR A 99 -40.74 -13.02 63.85
N LEU A 100 -40.41 -12.47 62.68
CA LEU A 100 -39.80 -11.16 62.53
C LEU A 100 -40.46 -10.36 61.40
N GLY A 101 -40.40 -9.04 61.50
CA GLY A 101 -40.88 -8.12 60.48
C GLY A 101 -39.95 -6.92 60.33
N MET A 102 -39.85 -6.38 59.11
CA MET A 102 -39.08 -5.17 58.83
C MET A 102 -40.01 -4.04 58.42
N GLN A 103 -39.74 -2.81 58.89
CA GLN A 103 -40.56 -1.63 58.61
C GLN A 103 -39.71 -0.40 58.30
N TYR A 104 -40.19 0.46 57.39
CA TYR A 104 -39.54 1.74 57.00
C TYR A 104 -38.04 1.65 56.64
N ARG A 105 -37.57 0.48 56.18
CA ARG A 105 -36.15 0.19 55.85
C ARG A 105 -35.16 0.49 56.98
N THR A 106 -35.62 0.62 58.22
CA THR A 106 -34.76 0.98 59.36
C THR A 106 -35.11 0.22 60.64
N PHE A 107 -36.32 -0.36 60.74
CA PHE A 107 -36.77 -1.07 61.93
C PHE A 107 -36.83 -2.59 61.73
N CYS A 108 -36.40 -3.32 62.76
CA CYS A 108 -36.58 -4.76 62.92
C CYS A 108 -37.51 -5.01 64.12
N LEU A 109 -38.51 -5.87 63.93
CA LEU A 109 -39.57 -6.18 64.88
C LEU A 109 -39.61 -7.70 65.12
N CYS A 110 -39.69 -8.15 66.37
CA CYS A 110 -39.72 -9.58 66.71
C CYS A 110 -40.97 -9.98 67.52
N GLY A 111 -41.44 -11.23 67.39
CA GLY A 111 -42.53 -11.75 68.21
C GLY A 111 -42.75 -13.26 68.09
N HIS A 112 -43.49 -13.84 69.04
CA HIS A 112 -43.75 -15.30 69.10
C HIS A 112 -45.08 -15.73 68.48
N LYS A 113 -45.99 -14.80 68.20
CA LYS A 113 -47.32 -15.09 67.65
C LYS A 113 -47.66 -14.12 66.50
N LEU A 114 -48.29 -14.66 65.47
CA LEU A 114 -48.82 -13.92 64.33
C LEU A 114 -50.36 -13.94 64.42
N ALA A 115 -51.02 -12.81 64.68
CA ALA A 115 -52.48 -12.75 64.67
C ALA A 115 -53.00 -12.70 63.22
N ASN A 116 -53.25 -13.85 62.62
CA ASN A 116 -53.69 -14.02 61.23
C ASN A 116 -55.05 -13.40 60.86
N LYS A 117 -55.82 -12.83 61.80
CA LYS A 117 -57.18 -12.31 61.53
C LYS A 117 -57.33 -10.79 61.51
N ARG A 118 -56.28 -10.01 61.85
CA ARG A 118 -56.38 -8.54 61.97
C ARG A 118 -55.75 -7.76 60.81
N TYR A 119 -54.68 -8.28 60.23
CA TYR A 119 -53.90 -7.58 59.21
C TYR A 119 -54.20 -8.13 57.82
N THR A 120 -54.49 -7.24 56.87
CA THR A 120 -54.77 -7.62 55.49
C THR A 120 -53.46 -7.87 54.75
N ARG A 121 -53.35 -9.05 54.12
CA ARG A 121 -52.25 -9.36 53.22
C ARG A 121 -52.38 -8.52 51.96
N VAL A 122 -51.30 -7.88 51.54
CA VAL A 122 -51.26 -7.06 50.32
C VAL A 122 -50.40 -7.73 49.24
N PRO A 123 -50.66 -7.48 47.94
CA PRO A 123 -49.79 -7.93 46.86
C PRO A 123 -48.37 -7.37 47.02
N GLU A 124 -47.35 -8.14 46.63
CA GLU A 124 -45.93 -7.73 46.66
C GLU A 124 -45.65 -6.48 45.79
N THR A 125 -46.56 -6.16 44.88
CA THR A 125 -46.48 -5.03 43.95
C THR A 125 -47.07 -3.73 44.50
N ASP A 126 -47.85 -3.78 45.59
CA ASP A 126 -48.50 -2.60 46.15
C ASP A 126 -47.58 -1.88 47.16
N PHE A 127 -47.04 -0.74 46.70
CA PHE A 127 -46.13 0.20 47.37
C PHE A 127 -44.73 -0.35 47.76
N GLY A 128 -43.69 0.38 47.34
CA GLY A 128 -42.25 0.04 47.42
C GLY A 128 -41.60 -0.06 48.82
N LEU A 129 -42.34 -0.56 49.81
CA LEU A 129 -41.93 -0.77 51.19
C LEU A 129 -42.01 -2.22 51.65
N CYS A 130 -42.54 -3.14 50.84
CA CYS A 130 -42.22 -4.56 51.03
C CYS A 130 -40.77 -4.81 50.61
N CYS A 131 -40.00 -5.40 51.54
CA CYS A 131 -38.56 -5.59 51.51
C CYS A 131 -38.02 -5.79 50.08
N SER A 132 -37.46 -4.72 49.50
CA SER A 132 -36.92 -4.76 48.14
C SER A 132 -35.66 -5.62 48.10
N PHE A 133 -35.79 -6.91 47.78
CA PHE A 133 -34.73 -7.62 47.07
C PHE A 133 -34.83 -7.21 45.60
N PRO A 134 -33.77 -6.72 44.96
CA PRO A 134 -33.84 -6.40 43.54
C PRO A 134 -34.04 -7.69 42.72
N PRO A 135 -35.01 -7.73 41.79
CA PRO A 135 -35.14 -8.85 40.86
C PRO A 135 -34.06 -8.77 39.77
N ARG A 136 -33.39 -9.90 39.54
CA ARG A 136 -32.64 -10.31 38.32
C ARG A 136 -31.91 -9.19 37.53
N SER A 137 -30.63 -8.97 37.83
CA SER A 137 -29.67 -8.37 36.90
C SER A 137 -28.71 -9.41 36.27
N THR A 138 -29.19 -10.62 35.99
CA THR A 138 -28.41 -11.63 35.26
C THR A 138 -28.32 -11.29 33.76
N ASN A 139 -29.30 -10.58 33.20
CA ASN A 139 -29.32 -10.28 31.76
C ASN A 139 -28.37 -9.15 31.32
N LEU A 140 -28.06 -8.15 32.16
CA LEU A 140 -27.18 -7.04 31.74
C LEU A 140 -25.69 -7.39 31.83
N ILE A 141 -25.30 -8.20 32.81
CA ILE A 141 -23.93 -8.68 32.96
C ILE A 141 -23.66 -9.80 31.96
N ALA A 142 -24.59 -10.75 31.79
CA ALA A 142 -24.49 -11.73 30.71
C ALA A 142 -24.48 -11.05 29.34
N ALA A 143 -25.27 -10.00 29.10
CA ALA A 143 -25.22 -9.24 27.86
C ALA A 143 -23.89 -8.48 27.68
N CYS A 144 -23.34 -7.77 28.69
CA CYS A 144 -22.03 -7.10 28.56
C CYS A 144 -20.91 -8.15 28.36
N SER A 145 -20.97 -9.31 29.04
CA SER A 145 -20.02 -10.41 28.87
C SER A 145 -20.13 -11.10 27.51
N ILE A 146 -21.34 -11.33 27.00
CA ILE A 146 -21.58 -11.88 25.66
C ILE A 146 -21.12 -10.86 24.62
N LEU A 147 -21.42 -9.56 24.77
CA LEU A 147 -20.99 -8.53 23.84
C LEU A 147 -19.46 -8.44 23.77
N ILE A 148 -18.77 -8.51 24.92
CA ILE A 148 -17.31 -8.53 25.02
C ILE A 148 -16.75 -9.82 24.42
N LEU A 149 -17.34 -10.97 24.70
CA LEU A 149 -16.89 -12.25 24.14
C LEU A 149 -17.16 -12.34 22.64
N THR A 150 -18.27 -11.78 22.13
CA THR A 150 -18.56 -11.71 20.70
C THR A 150 -17.68 -10.70 19.99
N THR A 151 -17.37 -9.54 20.60
CA THR A 151 -16.42 -8.59 20.00
C THR A 151 -15.00 -9.15 20.00
N VAL A 152 -14.57 -9.81 21.07
CA VAL A 152 -13.28 -10.52 21.12
C VAL A 152 -13.28 -11.68 20.13
N TYR A 153 -14.34 -12.49 20.07
CA TYR A 153 -14.46 -13.59 19.11
C TYR A 153 -14.49 -13.09 17.68
N ILE A 154 -15.26 -12.05 17.34
CA ILE A 154 -15.26 -11.42 16.01
C ILE A 154 -13.88 -10.84 15.70
N PHE A 155 -13.18 -10.23 16.66
CA PHE A 155 -11.81 -9.76 16.45
C PHE A 155 -10.83 -10.93 16.23
N ASP A 156 -10.99 -12.06 16.94
CA ASP A 156 -10.08 -13.21 16.86
C ASP A 156 -10.41 -14.18 15.70
N THR A 157 -11.67 -14.26 15.25
CA THR A 157 -12.13 -15.14 14.16
C THR A 157 -12.48 -14.44 12.86
N VAL A 158 -12.86 -13.17 12.89
CA VAL A 158 -13.03 -12.35 11.68
C VAL A 158 -11.75 -11.57 11.44
N VAL A 159 -11.38 -10.62 12.31
CA VAL A 159 -10.22 -9.71 12.04
C VAL A 159 -8.86 -10.43 12.04
N MET A 160 -8.63 -11.41 12.92
CA MET A 160 -7.34 -12.12 13.01
C MET A 160 -7.23 -13.35 12.10
N ARG A 161 -8.36 -13.86 11.59
CA ARG A 161 -8.42 -15.05 10.72
C ARG A 161 -8.58 -14.70 9.25
N THR A 162 -9.17 -13.54 8.94
CA THR A 162 -9.02 -12.93 7.62
C THR A 162 -7.81 -12.03 7.65
N ASP A 163 -6.83 -12.28 6.78
CA ASP A 163 -5.70 -11.39 6.56
C ASP A 163 -6.19 -10.07 5.93
N MET A 164 -6.70 -9.13 6.74
CA MET A 164 -7.48 -8.00 6.26
C MET A 164 -7.13 -6.72 7.05
N PHE A 165 -6.56 -5.73 6.37
CA PHE A 165 -6.40 -4.36 6.88
C PHE A 165 -7.44 -3.46 6.20
N TYR A 166 -7.92 -2.45 6.94
CA TYR A 166 -8.92 -1.49 6.46
C TYR A 166 -8.28 -0.11 6.36
N GLU A 167 -8.43 0.54 5.20
CA GLU A 167 -8.10 1.95 4.99
C GLU A 167 -9.39 2.78 5.16
N PHE A 168 -9.32 3.87 5.92
CA PHE A 168 -10.45 4.75 6.21
C PHE A 168 -10.26 6.12 5.54
N ASP A 169 -11.32 6.70 4.98
CA ASP A 169 -11.30 8.04 4.41
C ASP A 169 -11.27 9.14 5.50
N ALA A 170 -11.16 10.40 5.09
CA ALA A 170 -11.16 11.56 5.99
C ALA A 170 -12.46 11.75 6.81
N ASN A 171 -13.51 10.95 6.51
CA ASN A 171 -14.81 10.96 7.18
C ASN A 171 -15.09 9.63 7.91
N ASP A 172 -14.06 8.85 8.25
CA ASP A 172 -14.15 7.59 8.98
C ASP A 172 -14.96 6.49 8.25
N ARG A 173 -15.06 6.52 6.92
CA ARG A 173 -15.69 5.45 6.13
C ARG A 173 -14.66 4.45 5.62
N ILE A 174 -15.00 3.15 5.63
CA ILE A 174 -14.16 2.09 5.06
C ILE A 174 -14.04 2.33 3.55
N HIS A 175 -12.81 2.58 3.09
CA HIS A 175 -12.50 2.94 1.69
C HIS A 175 -11.82 1.77 0.92
N GLY A 176 -11.35 0.72 1.60
CA GLY A 176 -10.73 -0.44 0.94
C GLY A 176 -10.31 -1.57 1.89
N MET A 177 -10.09 -2.77 1.32
CA MET A 177 -9.91 -4.05 2.04
C MET A 177 -8.73 -4.86 1.45
N PHE A 178 -7.54 -4.89 2.10
CA PHE A 178 -6.35 -5.72 1.72
C PHE A 178 -5.46 -5.95 2.97
N PHE A 179 -4.83 -7.09 3.31
CA PHE A 179 -3.73 -7.85 2.66
C PHE A 179 -3.48 -9.20 3.34
N ASN A 180 -3.13 -10.23 2.55
CA ASN A 180 -2.54 -11.51 3.01
C ASN A 180 -1.23 -11.30 3.79
N LYS A 181 -1.10 -11.89 4.99
CA LYS A 181 0.10 -11.78 5.85
C LYS A 181 1.41 -12.20 5.15
N ASN A 182 1.32 -13.07 4.14
CA ASN A 182 2.47 -13.50 3.32
C ASN A 182 2.98 -12.43 2.32
N MET A 183 2.21 -11.35 2.09
CA MET A 183 2.58 -10.29 1.14
C MET A 183 3.44 -9.20 1.77
N LEU A 184 3.36 -9.04 3.09
CA LEU A 184 4.12 -8.05 3.88
C LEU A 184 5.41 -8.61 4.49
N THR A 185 5.79 -9.85 4.16
CA THR A 185 7.07 -10.41 4.56
C THR A 185 8.16 -10.04 3.55
N LYS A 186 9.21 -9.37 4.03
CA LYS A 186 10.44 -9.19 3.25
C LYS A 186 10.99 -10.55 2.88
N LYS A 187 11.05 -10.82 1.58
CA LYS A 187 11.52 -12.10 1.04
C LYS A 187 12.93 -11.89 0.51
N ARG A 188 13.87 -12.74 0.96
CA ARG A 188 15.13 -12.90 0.26
C ARG A 188 14.86 -13.57 -1.08
N LEU A 189 15.26 -12.92 -2.16
CA LEU A 189 15.14 -13.50 -3.50
C LEU A 189 16.35 -14.39 -3.80
N VAL A 190 17.49 -14.11 -3.17
CA VAL A 190 18.71 -14.89 -3.28
C VAL A 190 19.22 -15.21 -1.88
N ASP A 191 19.21 -16.49 -1.53
CA ASP A 191 19.70 -16.96 -0.22
C ASP A 191 21.23 -17.10 -0.20
N SER A 192 21.84 -17.23 -1.38
CA SER A 192 23.27 -17.43 -1.55
C SER A 192 24.11 -16.17 -1.33
N ILE A 193 23.52 -14.96 -1.32
CA ILE A 193 24.23 -13.71 -1.06
C ILE A 193 23.39 -12.77 -0.21
N ASN A 194 24.04 -11.80 0.44
CA ASN A 194 23.37 -10.74 1.19
C ASN A 194 23.25 -9.46 0.36
N CYS A 195 22.12 -9.33 -0.34
CA CYS A 195 21.86 -8.16 -1.18
C CYS A 195 21.95 -6.83 -0.44
N ARG A 196 21.52 -6.76 0.83
CA ARG A 196 21.67 -5.53 1.63
C ARG A 196 23.14 -5.16 1.79
N ALA A 197 24.01 -6.13 2.03
CA ALA A 197 25.44 -5.91 2.18
C ALA A 197 26.07 -5.42 0.86
N LEU A 198 25.70 -6.03 -0.28
CA LEU A 198 26.13 -5.58 -1.62
C LEU A 198 25.66 -4.14 -1.93
N LEU A 199 24.39 -3.83 -1.68
CA LEU A 199 23.83 -2.49 -1.90
C LEU A 199 24.48 -1.42 -1.02
N THR A 200 25.09 -1.80 0.11
CA THR A 200 25.85 -0.89 1.00
C THR A 200 27.35 -0.89 0.74
N GLY A 201 27.85 -1.67 -0.22
CA GLY A 201 29.27 -1.70 -0.59
C GLY A 201 30.15 -2.52 0.36
N ASN A 202 29.60 -3.54 1.02
CA ASN A 202 30.38 -4.43 1.86
C ASN A 202 31.39 -5.22 1.01
N LYS A 203 32.69 -4.94 1.20
CA LYS A 203 33.77 -5.56 0.42
C LYS A 203 33.83 -7.08 0.54
N HIS A 204 33.52 -7.64 1.71
CA HIS A 204 33.53 -9.09 1.91
C HIS A 204 32.43 -9.76 1.08
N GLU A 205 31.23 -9.17 1.07
CA GLU A 205 30.12 -9.72 0.28
C GLU A 205 30.35 -9.55 -1.23
N ILE A 206 30.95 -8.44 -1.66
CA ILE A 206 31.35 -8.24 -3.07
C ILE A 206 32.34 -9.32 -3.50
N ASN A 207 33.40 -9.54 -2.72
CA ASN A 207 34.39 -10.57 -3.02
C ASN A 207 33.79 -11.97 -3.06
N ARG A 208 32.82 -12.24 -2.16
CA ARG A 208 32.06 -13.50 -2.15
C ARG A 208 31.20 -13.64 -3.40
N ALA A 209 30.46 -12.61 -3.80
CA ALA A 209 29.65 -12.65 -5.01
C ALA A 209 30.50 -12.93 -6.27
N ASN A 210 31.68 -12.31 -6.35
CA ASN A 210 32.63 -12.51 -7.46
C ASN A 210 33.28 -13.89 -7.49
N SER A 211 33.38 -14.58 -6.36
CA SER A 211 33.97 -15.92 -6.29
C SER A 211 32.97 -17.05 -6.52
N MET A 212 31.68 -16.74 -6.60
CA MET A 212 30.62 -17.72 -6.82
C MET A 212 30.42 -17.99 -8.30
N GLU A 213 30.12 -19.25 -8.64
CA GLU A 213 29.65 -19.60 -9.98
C GLU A 213 28.29 -18.94 -10.26
N ASN A 214 28.07 -18.56 -11.52
CA ASN A 214 26.82 -17.95 -11.96
C ASN A 214 25.70 -19.01 -12.01
N GLU A 215 24.96 -19.17 -10.91
CA GLU A 215 23.78 -20.04 -10.87
C GLU A 215 22.49 -19.22 -11.07
N TYR A 216 21.87 -19.35 -12.23
CA TYR A 216 20.65 -18.61 -12.59
C TYR A 216 19.38 -19.27 -12.01
N LEU A 217 19.23 -19.21 -10.68
CA LEU A 217 18.22 -19.97 -9.92
C LEU A 217 16.75 -19.74 -10.35
N ASP A 218 16.39 -18.57 -10.88
CA ASP A 218 15.01 -18.23 -11.28
C ASP A 218 14.76 -18.27 -12.80
N ALA A 219 15.71 -18.78 -13.59
CA ALA A 219 15.59 -18.80 -15.04
C ALA A 219 14.58 -19.86 -15.52
N LEU A 220 13.59 -19.45 -16.29
CA LEU A 220 12.62 -20.33 -16.94
C LEU A 220 12.84 -20.38 -18.45
N SER A 221 12.62 -21.56 -19.05
CA SER A 221 12.54 -21.67 -20.51
C SER A 221 11.23 -21.05 -21.02
N PRO A 222 11.19 -20.57 -22.28
CA PRO A 222 9.94 -20.10 -22.90
C PRO A 222 8.78 -21.10 -22.78
N ILE A 223 9.05 -22.41 -22.94
CA ILE A 223 8.04 -23.47 -22.81
C ILE A 223 7.52 -23.57 -21.37
N SER A 224 8.40 -23.39 -20.38
CA SER A 224 8.03 -23.36 -18.96
C SER A 224 7.08 -22.20 -18.66
N PHE A 225 7.31 -21.01 -19.24
CA PHE A 225 6.36 -19.90 -19.13
C PHE A 225 4.99 -20.25 -19.73
N ILE A 226 4.94 -20.80 -20.95
CA ILE A 226 3.70 -21.22 -21.61
C ILE A 226 2.93 -22.25 -20.77
N SER A 227 3.64 -23.21 -20.17
CA SER A 227 3.03 -24.24 -19.34
C SER A 227 2.48 -23.68 -18.03
N ARG A 228 3.27 -22.83 -17.35
CA ARG A 228 2.92 -22.30 -16.02
C ARG A 228 1.80 -21.27 -16.07
N THR A 229 1.68 -20.50 -17.15
CA THR A 229 0.64 -19.48 -17.35
C THR A 229 -0.74 -20.07 -17.70
N ARG A 230 -0.85 -21.39 -17.94
CA ARG A 230 -2.16 -22.06 -18.08
C ARG A 230 -3.05 -21.88 -16.84
N ASP A 231 -2.44 -21.74 -15.66
CA ASP A 231 -3.12 -21.33 -14.44
C ASP A 231 -2.56 -19.97 -14.00
N CYS A 232 -3.15 -18.90 -14.54
CA CYS A 232 -2.70 -17.53 -14.25
C CYS A 232 -2.73 -17.21 -12.76
N LYS A 233 -3.75 -17.63 -12.01
CA LYS A 233 -3.81 -17.36 -10.55
C LYS A 233 -2.62 -17.98 -9.82
N LYS A 234 -2.28 -19.23 -10.14
CA LYS A 234 -1.12 -19.91 -9.59
C LYS A 234 0.19 -19.29 -10.08
N PHE A 235 0.29 -18.94 -11.35
CA PHE A 235 1.46 -18.27 -11.92
C PHE A 235 1.74 -16.95 -11.18
N LEU A 236 0.77 -16.04 -11.11
CA LEU A 236 0.91 -14.74 -10.47
C LEU A 236 1.29 -14.86 -8.99
N ARG A 237 0.64 -15.78 -8.26
CA ARG A 237 0.96 -16.06 -6.86
C ARG A 237 2.37 -16.62 -6.69
N ASN A 238 2.77 -17.59 -7.50
CA ASN A 238 4.08 -18.25 -7.40
C ASN A 238 5.22 -17.33 -7.82
N ARG A 239 4.98 -16.48 -8.83
CA ARG A 239 5.93 -15.46 -9.26
C ARG A 239 5.96 -14.27 -8.31
N GLY A 240 4.95 -14.08 -7.45
CA GLY A 240 4.97 -13.07 -6.39
C GLY A 240 4.54 -11.67 -6.83
N TYR A 241 3.63 -11.58 -7.80
CA TYR A 241 3.05 -10.32 -8.28
C TYR A 241 2.19 -9.64 -7.21
N PHE A 242 2.21 -8.31 -7.19
CA PHE A 242 1.27 -7.51 -6.41
C PHE A 242 -0.01 -7.30 -7.23
N THR A 243 -0.99 -8.22 -7.06
CA THR A 243 -2.25 -8.21 -7.83
C THR A 243 -3.39 -7.42 -7.19
N SER A 244 -3.12 -6.78 -6.06
CA SER A 244 -4.02 -5.83 -5.41
C SER A 244 -3.37 -4.46 -5.31
N THR A 245 -4.20 -3.42 -5.30
CA THR A 245 -3.75 -2.06 -5.02
C THR A 245 -3.10 -2.01 -3.63
N LEU A 246 -1.98 -1.27 -3.52
CA LEU A 246 -1.19 -1.21 -2.29
C LEU A 246 -1.55 -0.02 -1.40
N SER A 247 -2.10 1.05 -1.99
CA SER A 247 -2.64 2.21 -1.29
C SER A 247 -3.61 3.00 -2.18
N SER A 248 -4.51 3.76 -1.56
CA SER A 248 -5.37 4.74 -2.26
C SER A 248 -4.56 5.72 -3.14
N GLU A 249 -3.45 6.26 -2.62
CA GLU A 249 -2.58 7.17 -3.36
C GLU A 249 -2.02 6.56 -4.66
N GLU A 250 -1.64 5.29 -4.65
CA GLU A 250 -1.19 4.60 -5.86
C GLU A 250 -2.36 4.31 -6.81
N GLU A 251 -3.57 4.05 -6.29
CA GLU A 251 -4.78 3.81 -7.08
C GLU A 251 -5.21 5.03 -7.89
N ASP A 252 -5.19 6.20 -7.24
CA ASP A 252 -5.64 7.47 -7.81
C ASP A 252 -4.65 8.08 -8.81
N PHE A 253 -3.45 7.50 -8.92
CA PHE A 253 -2.41 7.95 -9.83
C PHE A 253 -1.91 6.85 -10.77
N PRO A 254 -2.73 6.35 -11.71
CA PRO A 254 -2.29 5.31 -12.64
C PRO A 254 -1.19 5.79 -13.59
N ILE A 255 -0.25 4.91 -13.89
CA ILE A 255 0.87 5.13 -14.81
C ILE A 255 0.74 4.19 -16.01
N ALA A 256 1.06 4.71 -17.19
CA ALA A 256 1.13 3.96 -18.43
C ALA A 256 2.60 3.66 -18.78
N TYR A 257 2.86 2.43 -19.21
CA TYR A 257 4.19 2.00 -19.65
C TYR A 257 4.15 1.44 -21.07
N SER A 258 5.12 1.79 -21.90
CA SER A 258 5.52 0.93 -23.03
C SER A 258 6.72 0.08 -22.62
N VAL A 259 6.73 -1.19 -23.01
CA VAL A 259 7.87 -2.09 -22.79
C VAL A 259 8.24 -2.72 -24.13
N LEU A 260 9.37 -2.28 -24.70
CA LEU A 260 9.89 -2.79 -25.97
C LEU A 260 10.81 -4.00 -25.70
N ILE A 261 10.50 -5.14 -26.30
CA ILE A 261 11.21 -6.42 -26.06
C ILE A 261 11.56 -7.14 -27.38
N TYR A 262 12.79 -7.67 -27.43
CA TYR A 262 13.24 -8.54 -28.53
C TYR A 262 14.06 -9.77 -28.08
N LYS A 263 14.70 -9.75 -26.89
CA LYS A 263 15.69 -10.76 -26.47
C LYS A 263 15.20 -11.75 -25.40
N SER A 264 15.00 -11.29 -24.16
CA SER A 264 14.84 -12.18 -22.99
C SER A 264 13.44 -12.11 -22.36
N ILE A 265 12.76 -13.26 -22.30
CA ILE A 265 11.48 -13.42 -21.61
C ILE A 265 11.66 -13.39 -20.08
N ASN A 266 12.73 -13.98 -19.57
CA ASN A 266 13.05 -13.94 -18.13
C ASN A 266 13.22 -12.50 -17.65
N GLN A 267 13.98 -11.69 -18.37
CA GLN A 267 14.20 -10.31 -17.95
C GLN A 267 12.93 -9.45 -18.07
N PHE A 268 12.14 -9.67 -19.12
CA PHE A 268 10.83 -9.02 -19.24
C PHE A 268 9.91 -9.37 -18.08
N GLU A 269 9.80 -10.65 -17.71
CA GLU A 269 8.93 -11.06 -16.60
C GLU A 269 9.37 -10.44 -15.27
N ARG A 270 10.68 -10.40 -15.00
CA ARG A 270 11.25 -9.75 -13.80
C ARG A 270 11.03 -8.24 -13.78
N LEU A 271 11.19 -7.58 -14.92
CA LEU A 271 10.87 -6.16 -15.07
C LEU A 271 9.38 -5.92 -14.81
N LEU A 272 8.51 -6.65 -15.51
CA LEU A 272 7.06 -6.54 -15.37
C LEU A 272 6.64 -6.77 -13.92
N ARG A 273 7.11 -7.85 -13.27
CA ARG A 273 6.82 -8.14 -11.86
C ARG A 273 7.21 -7.00 -10.92
N SER A 274 8.31 -6.33 -11.21
CA SER A 274 8.85 -5.25 -10.37
C SER A 274 8.07 -3.94 -10.52
N ILE A 275 7.48 -3.68 -11.69
CA ILE A 275 6.70 -2.46 -11.97
C ILE A 275 5.18 -2.68 -11.94
N TYR A 276 4.71 -3.94 -11.94
CA TYR A 276 3.29 -4.27 -12.09
C TYR A 276 2.45 -3.78 -10.91
N ARG A 277 1.35 -3.11 -11.22
CA ARG A 277 0.26 -2.78 -10.31
C ARG A 277 -1.08 -2.88 -11.06
N PRO A 278 -2.17 -3.30 -10.40
CA PRO A 278 -3.46 -3.52 -11.08
C PRO A 278 -4.08 -2.24 -11.66
N GLN A 279 -3.81 -1.06 -11.09
CA GLN A 279 -4.34 0.20 -11.59
C GLN A 279 -3.58 0.77 -12.79
N ASN A 280 -2.31 0.40 -12.99
CA ASN A 280 -1.45 0.90 -14.08
C ASN A 280 -1.79 0.22 -15.41
N PHE A 281 -1.19 0.68 -16.52
CA PHE A 281 -1.41 0.09 -17.85
C PHE A 281 -0.09 -0.19 -18.56
N TYR A 282 0.01 -1.33 -19.23
CA TYR A 282 1.27 -1.80 -19.83
C TYR A 282 1.04 -2.24 -21.27
N CYS A 283 1.62 -1.51 -22.22
CA CYS A 283 1.71 -1.95 -23.61
C CYS A 283 3.05 -2.63 -23.84
N VAL A 284 3.01 -3.85 -24.38
CA VAL A 284 4.20 -4.65 -24.66
C VAL A 284 4.38 -4.75 -26.17
N HIS A 285 5.47 -4.20 -26.68
CA HIS A 285 5.82 -4.32 -28.10
C HIS A 285 6.87 -5.41 -28.26
N ALA A 286 6.53 -6.45 -29.02
CA ALA A 286 7.46 -7.50 -29.42
C ALA A 286 7.99 -7.24 -30.83
N ASP A 287 9.32 -7.11 -30.96
CA ASP A 287 9.96 -7.01 -32.26
C ASP A 287 9.61 -8.21 -33.15
N THR A 288 9.33 -7.96 -34.43
CA THR A 288 9.03 -9.02 -35.42
C THR A 288 10.15 -10.06 -35.57
N LYS A 289 11.39 -9.73 -35.20
CA LYS A 289 12.53 -10.65 -35.19
C LYS A 289 12.49 -11.66 -34.04
N MET A 290 11.61 -11.49 -33.06
CA MET A 290 11.46 -12.42 -31.96
C MET A 290 10.94 -13.77 -32.48
N SER A 291 11.60 -14.87 -32.08
CA SER A 291 11.18 -16.22 -32.46
C SER A 291 9.78 -16.57 -31.95
N ASP A 292 9.06 -17.41 -32.69
CA ASP A 292 7.67 -17.80 -32.38
C ASP A 292 7.50 -18.35 -30.97
N VAL A 293 8.45 -19.17 -30.49
CA VAL A 293 8.39 -19.76 -29.15
C VAL A 293 8.53 -18.68 -28.07
N ARG A 294 9.40 -17.69 -28.28
CA ARG A 294 9.54 -16.55 -27.34
C ARG A 294 8.32 -15.64 -27.39
N ARG A 295 7.79 -15.37 -28.59
CA ARG A 295 6.56 -14.60 -28.78
C ARG A 295 5.37 -15.25 -28.08
N LYS A 296 5.16 -16.54 -28.25
CA LYS A 296 4.11 -17.31 -27.55
C LYS A 296 4.30 -17.28 -26.03
N ALA A 297 5.54 -17.39 -25.54
CA ALA A 297 5.82 -17.28 -24.12
C ALA A 297 5.48 -15.89 -23.57
N LEU A 298 5.86 -14.83 -24.30
CA LEU A 298 5.52 -13.45 -23.96
C LEU A 298 4.00 -13.24 -23.91
N GLU A 299 3.29 -13.64 -24.96
CA GLU A 299 1.83 -13.57 -25.04
C GLU A 299 1.17 -14.34 -23.89
N SER A 300 1.68 -15.52 -23.55
CA SER A 300 1.15 -16.33 -22.44
C SER A 300 1.27 -15.62 -21.08
N ILE A 301 2.33 -14.84 -20.86
CA ILE A 301 2.50 -14.03 -19.64
C ILE A 301 1.53 -12.85 -19.68
N VAL A 302 1.50 -12.11 -20.79
CA VAL A 302 0.66 -10.92 -20.97
C VAL A 302 -0.82 -11.24 -20.76
N ASN A 303 -1.28 -12.38 -21.28
CA ASN A 303 -2.68 -12.82 -21.16
C ASN A 303 -3.11 -13.17 -19.72
N CYS A 304 -2.19 -13.20 -18.75
CA CYS A 304 -2.54 -13.39 -17.34
C CYS A 304 -2.96 -12.10 -16.63
N PHE A 305 -3.01 -10.96 -17.32
CA PHE A 305 -3.35 -9.67 -16.73
C PHE A 305 -4.38 -8.93 -17.58
N ASP A 306 -5.33 -8.25 -16.93
CA ASP A 306 -6.35 -7.46 -17.64
C ASP A 306 -5.80 -6.12 -18.16
N ASN A 307 -4.74 -5.62 -17.54
CA ASN A 307 -4.14 -4.30 -17.76
C ASN A 307 -2.75 -4.34 -18.44
N VAL A 308 -2.32 -5.52 -18.88
CA VAL A 308 -1.12 -5.72 -19.72
C VAL A 308 -1.59 -6.25 -21.07
N PHE A 309 -1.08 -5.71 -22.17
CA PHE A 309 -1.50 -6.13 -23.50
C PHE A 309 -0.39 -5.99 -24.53
N MET A 310 -0.47 -6.79 -25.59
CA MET A 310 0.44 -6.68 -26.74
C MET A 310 0.07 -5.46 -27.59
N SER A 311 1.07 -4.76 -28.12
CA SER A 311 0.84 -3.65 -29.05
C SER A 311 0.03 -4.12 -30.26
N SER A 312 -0.86 -3.26 -30.77
CA SER A 312 -1.73 -3.54 -31.92
C SER A 312 -0.95 -3.79 -33.21
N LYS A 313 0.30 -3.32 -33.27
CA LYS A 313 1.24 -3.59 -34.35
C LYS A 313 2.64 -3.87 -33.83
N SER A 314 3.32 -4.82 -34.47
CA SER A 314 4.75 -5.09 -34.28
C SER A 314 5.57 -4.51 -35.44
N TYR A 315 6.83 -4.18 -35.18
CA TYR A 315 7.77 -3.62 -36.15
C TYR A 315 9.10 -4.37 -36.11
N ASP A 316 9.82 -4.43 -37.24
CA ASP A 316 11.25 -4.78 -37.28
C ASP A 316 12.05 -3.57 -36.82
N VAL A 317 12.47 -3.56 -35.55
CA VAL A 317 13.12 -2.40 -34.96
C VAL A 317 14.59 -2.37 -35.36
N LYS A 318 14.96 -1.42 -36.21
CA LYS A 318 16.33 -1.20 -36.67
C LYS A 318 16.97 -0.04 -35.90
N TRP A 319 18.13 -0.30 -35.30
CA TRP A 319 18.88 0.71 -34.55
C TRP A 319 19.18 1.95 -35.39
N GLY A 320 19.00 3.14 -34.79
CA GLY A 320 19.23 4.43 -35.45
C GLY A 320 18.25 4.75 -36.59
N LYS A 321 17.14 4.02 -36.70
CA LYS A 321 16.06 4.25 -37.70
C LYS A 321 14.75 4.60 -37.02
N ILE A 322 13.82 5.17 -37.80
CA ILE A 322 12.50 5.62 -37.33
C ILE A 322 11.67 4.51 -36.66
N THR A 323 11.92 3.24 -37.01
CA THR A 323 11.25 2.07 -36.43
C THR A 323 11.39 1.96 -34.92
N VAL A 324 12.45 2.55 -34.33
CA VAL A 324 12.62 2.65 -32.88
C VAL A 324 11.50 3.49 -32.26
N LEU A 325 11.20 4.66 -32.84
CA LEU A 325 10.10 5.52 -32.40
C LEU A 325 8.73 4.91 -32.68
N GLN A 326 8.56 4.24 -33.82
CA GLN A 326 7.28 3.65 -34.20
C GLN A 326 6.80 2.60 -33.18
N ALA A 327 7.73 1.88 -32.56
CA ALA A 327 7.44 0.89 -31.51
C ALA A 327 6.89 1.54 -30.23
N ASP A 328 7.40 2.72 -29.84
CA ASP A 328 6.84 3.48 -28.72
C ASP A 328 5.53 4.19 -29.08
N ILE A 329 5.45 4.80 -30.28
CA ILE A 329 4.27 5.56 -30.73
C ILE A 329 3.04 4.65 -30.87
N ILE A 330 3.20 3.40 -31.33
CA ILE A 330 2.06 2.47 -31.37
C ILE A 330 1.55 2.15 -29.96
N CYS A 331 2.45 1.95 -29.01
CA CYS A 331 2.05 1.73 -27.63
C CYS A 331 1.38 2.96 -27.01
N MET A 332 1.89 4.16 -27.31
CA MET A 332 1.23 5.41 -26.94
C MET A 332 -0.20 5.45 -27.47
N GLN A 333 -0.42 5.16 -28.76
CA GLN A 333 -1.76 5.12 -29.37
C GLN A 333 -2.68 4.13 -28.65
N ASP A 334 -2.20 2.89 -28.45
CA ASP A 334 -3.00 1.84 -27.84
C ASP A 334 -3.36 2.15 -26.38
N LEU A 335 -2.48 2.82 -25.63
CA LEU A 335 -2.70 3.21 -24.23
C LEU A 335 -3.74 4.33 -24.08
N LEU A 336 -3.97 5.15 -25.12
CA LEU A 336 -4.95 6.25 -25.05
C LEU A 336 -6.39 5.77 -24.88
N ARG A 337 -6.71 4.50 -25.17
CA ARG A 337 -8.03 3.93 -24.86
C ARG A 337 -8.34 3.94 -23.36
N TYR A 338 -7.31 3.93 -22.53
CA TYR A 338 -7.44 4.08 -21.08
C TYR A 338 -7.35 5.57 -20.72
N LYS A 339 -8.38 6.10 -20.07
CA LYS A 339 -8.50 7.55 -19.80
C LYS A 339 -7.88 7.98 -18.47
N LYS A 340 -7.65 7.04 -17.53
CA LYS A 340 -7.33 7.37 -16.12
C LYS A 340 -5.86 7.67 -15.85
N TRP A 341 -4.93 7.11 -16.62
CA TRP A 341 -3.49 7.28 -16.37
C TRP A 341 -3.02 8.72 -16.55
N LYS A 342 -1.97 9.08 -15.80
CA LYS A 342 -1.50 10.47 -15.68
C LYS A 342 -0.20 10.72 -16.44
N TYR A 343 0.68 9.73 -16.41
CA TYR A 343 2.00 9.78 -17.02
C TYR A 343 2.28 8.52 -17.83
N PHE A 344 3.08 8.68 -18.87
CA PHE A 344 3.64 7.64 -19.72
C PHE A 344 5.15 7.54 -19.51
N ILE A 345 5.66 6.32 -19.39
CA ILE A 345 7.10 6.02 -19.29
C ILE A 345 7.44 4.92 -20.29
N ASN A 346 8.35 5.18 -21.22
CA ASN A 346 8.84 4.12 -22.12
C ASN A 346 9.99 3.34 -21.49
N LEU A 347 10.00 2.02 -21.70
CA LEU A 347 11.00 1.08 -21.18
C LEU A 347 11.44 0.13 -22.30
N THR A 348 12.67 -0.36 -22.15
CA THR A 348 13.24 -1.46 -22.93
C THR A 348 13.43 -2.69 -22.05
N GLY A 349 13.58 -3.86 -22.67
CA GLY A 349 13.83 -5.11 -21.94
C GLY A 349 15.13 -5.17 -21.11
N GLN A 350 16.00 -4.15 -21.17
CA GLN A 350 17.23 -4.06 -20.35
C GLN A 350 17.16 -2.97 -19.29
N ASP A 351 15.99 -2.35 -19.12
CA ASP A 351 15.74 -1.40 -18.05
C ASP A 351 15.29 -2.10 -16.77
N PHE A 352 15.55 -1.47 -15.62
CA PHE A 352 15.05 -1.94 -14.35
C PHE A 352 14.76 -0.80 -13.38
N PRO A 353 13.69 -0.88 -12.56
CA PRO A 353 13.32 0.21 -11.66
C PRO A 353 14.36 0.41 -10.55
N LEU A 354 14.61 1.68 -10.23
CA LEU A 354 15.35 2.13 -9.05
C LEU A 354 14.42 2.76 -8.00
N LYS A 355 13.14 2.94 -8.34
CA LYS A 355 12.07 3.43 -7.47
C LYS A 355 10.91 2.45 -7.50
N THR A 356 10.30 2.24 -6.34
CA THR A 356 9.03 1.50 -6.20
C THR A 356 7.89 2.28 -6.89
N ASN A 357 6.75 1.63 -7.14
CA ASN A 357 5.61 2.32 -7.74
C ASN A 357 5.14 3.52 -6.89
N MET A 358 5.06 3.38 -5.57
CA MET A 358 4.73 4.49 -4.66
C MET A 358 5.73 5.65 -4.77
N GLU A 359 7.05 5.37 -4.77
CA GLU A 359 8.07 6.42 -4.97
C GLU A 359 7.91 7.10 -6.33
N ILE A 360 7.66 6.35 -7.41
CA ILE A 360 7.40 6.90 -8.74
C ILE A 360 6.16 7.80 -8.71
N VAL A 361 5.04 7.35 -8.14
CA VAL A 361 3.81 8.14 -7.99
C VAL A 361 4.10 9.48 -7.29
N LYS A 362 4.81 9.45 -6.16
CA LYS A 362 5.17 10.66 -5.42
C LYS A 362 6.07 11.60 -6.22
N ILE A 363 7.04 11.07 -6.97
CA ILE A 363 7.92 11.87 -7.86
C ILE A 363 7.10 12.52 -8.99
N LEU A 364 6.21 11.77 -9.63
CA LEU A 364 5.40 12.28 -10.73
C LEU A 364 4.36 13.31 -10.27
N LYS A 365 3.81 13.15 -9.06
CA LYS A 365 3.03 14.21 -8.42
C LYS A 365 3.87 15.48 -8.22
N ALA A 366 5.12 15.34 -7.78
CA ALA A 366 6.05 16.46 -7.61
C ALA A 366 6.41 17.17 -8.93
N TYR A 367 6.35 16.46 -10.06
CA TYR A 367 6.53 17.08 -11.39
C TYR A 367 5.41 18.03 -11.76
N ASN A 368 4.23 17.89 -11.13
CA ASN A 368 3.09 18.80 -11.30
C ASN A 368 2.79 19.08 -12.79
N GLY A 369 2.67 18.00 -13.57
CA GLY A 369 2.37 18.06 -15.01
C GLY A 369 3.57 18.31 -15.93
N ALA A 370 4.78 18.52 -15.41
CA ALA A 370 5.98 18.69 -16.23
C ALA A 370 6.38 17.39 -16.97
N ASN A 371 6.95 17.56 -18.16
CA ASN A 371 7.52 16.48 -18.97
C ASN A 371 9.04 16.37 -18.72
N ASP A 372 9.51 15.18 -18.35
CA ASP A 372 10.93 14.84 -18.29
C ASP A 372 11.37 14.25 -19.64
N VAL A 373 11.87 15.14 -20.48
CA VAL A 373 12.44 14.87 -21.81
C VAL A 373 13.76 15.62 -21.90
N SER A 374 14.86 14.88 -22.02
CA SER A 374 16.18 15.50 -21.94
C SER A 374 16.56 16.30 -23.20
N ILE A 375 17.53 17.19 -23.03
CA ILE A 375 18.21 17.92 -24.10
C ILE A 375 19.72 17.71 -23.97
N SER A 376 20.42 17.57 -25.11
CA SER A 376 21.88 17.53 -25.14
C SER A 376 22.47 18.88 -24.76
N ASN A 377 23.58 18.86 -24.01
CA ASN A 377 24.33 20.04 -23.61
C ASN A 377 25.11 20.71 -24.76
N ASN A 378 25.19 20.06 -25.93
CA ASN A 378 25.85 20.60 -27.11
C ASN A 378 25.04 20.25 -28.36
N GLN A 379 24.10 21.12 -28.72
CA GLN A 379 23.25 20.93 -29.92
C GLN A 379 24.03 21.09 -31.22
N ALA A 380 24.97 22.03 -31.27
CA ALA A 380 25.78 22.31 -32.47
C ALA A 380 26.56 21.07 -32.93
N LYS A 381 27.10 20.29 -31.98
CA LYS A 381 27.78 19.00 -32.27
C LYS A 381 26.91 18.04 -33.07
N PHE A 382 25.59 18.06 -32.88
CA PHE A 382 24.65 17.14 -33.52
C PHE A 382 23.92 17.76 -34.72
N ALA A 383 24.23 19.01 -35.09
CA ALA A 383 23.59 19.70 -36.21
C ALA A 383 23.60 18.89 -37.51
N HIS A 384 24.71 18.19 -37.78
CA HIS A 384 24.90 17.31 -38.93
C HIS A 384 23.83 16.21 -39.09
N ARG A 385 23.07 15.89 -38.04
CA ARG A 385 21.98 14.91 -38.11
C ARG A 385 20.79 15.38 -38.95
N TRP A 386 20.68 16.70 -39.19
CA TRP A 386 19.55 17.34 -39.85
C TRP A 386 19.94 18.11 -41.13
N THR A 387 21.24 18.28 -41.42
CA THR A 387 21.74 19.20 -42.46
C THR A 387 21.45 18.77 -43.91
N ASN A 388 21.22 17.49 -44.16
CA ASN A 388 21.12 16.94 -45.52
C ASN A 388 19.67 16.81 -46.03
N ILE A 389 18.72 17.47 -45.38
CA ILE A 389 17.28 17.30 -45.65
C ILE A 389 16.66 18.68 -45.85
N LYS A 390 15.52 18.71 -46.56
CA LYS A 390 14.65 19.88 -46.63
C LYS A 390 14.38 20.45 -45.24
N SER A 391 14.03 21.74 -45.18
CA SER A 391 13.69 22.43 -43.94
C SER A 391 12.73 21.63 -43.07
N SER A 392 12.93 21.71 -41.76
CA SER A 392 12.01 21.15 -40.76
C SER A 392 10.60 21.74 -40.90
N PRO A 393 9.57 21.10 -40.31
CA PRO A 393 8.22 21.68 -40.32
C PRO A 393 8.23 23.15 -39.86
N PRO A 394 7.40 24.03 -40.45
CA PRO A 394 7.38 25.44 -40.13
C PRO A 394 7.22 25.69 -38.62
N GLY A 395 8.06 26.56 -38.06
CA GLY A 395 8.04 26.88 -36.63
C GLY A 395 8.55 25.76 -35.71
N VAL A 396 9.22 24.73 -36.24
CA VAL A 396 9.80 23.64 -35.44
C VAL A 396 11.31 23.56 -35.67
N LEU A 397 12.08 23.80 -34.61
CA LEU A 397 13.53 23.63 -34.60
C LEU A 397 13.91 22.26 -34.03
N PRO A 398 14.75 21.46 -34.71
CA PRO A 398 15.14 20.16 -34.20
C PRO A 398 16.08 20.27 -33.00
N TYR A 399 15.85 19.42 -31.99
CA TYR A 399 16.71 19.30 -30.82
C TYR A 399 17.11 17.85 -30.59
N LYS A 400 18.37 17.64 -30.21
CA LYS A 400 18.91 16.36 -29.73
C LYS A 400 18.60 16.17 -28.25
N GLY A 401 18.13 14.99 -27.88
CA GLY A 401 18.05 14.50 -26.50
C GLY A 401 17.97 12.99 -26.42
N SER A 402 17.27 12.45 -25.42
CA SER A 402 17.12 11.00 -25.18
C SER A 402 15.82 10.46 -25.78
N LEU A 403 15.86 9.21 -26.26
CA LEU A 403 14.66 8.45 -26.59
C LEU A 403 13.81 8.11 -25.35
N HIS A 404 14.44 7.86 -24.21
CA HIS A 404 13.72 7.55 -22.97
C HIS A 404 13.16 8.81 -22.35
N ILE A 405 11.86 8.80 -22.06
CA ILE A 405 11.07 9.93 -21.59
C ILE A 405 10.10 9.53 -20.47
N THR A 406 9.72 10.51 -19.67
CA THR A 406 8.59 10.43 -18.74
C THR A 406 7.70 11.65 -18.94
N VAL A 407 6.52 11.46 -19.51
CA VAL A 407 5.69 12.58 -20.00
C VAL A 407 4.25 12.45 -19.53
N ASN A 408 3.57 13.58 -19.38
CA ASN A 408 2.16 13.59 -19.04
C ASN A 408 1.30 13.05 -20.19
N ARG A 409 0.04 12.75 -19.89
CA ARG A 409 -0.91 12.23 -20.86
C ARG A 409 -1.20 13.15 -22.04
N GLN A 410 -1.26 14.46 -21.82
CA GLN A 410 -1.53 15.45 -22.86
C GLN A 410 -0.42 15.49 -23.92
N PHE A 411 0.83 15.28 -23.51
CA PHE A 411 1.97 15.17 -24.43
C PHE A 411 1.81 13.95 -25.36
N VAL A 412 1.36 12.81 -24.82
CA VAL A 412 1.08 11.60 -25.60
C VAL A 412 -0.07 11.81 -26.59
N GLU A 413 -1.14 12.51 -26.18
CA GLU A 413 -2.23 12.90 -27.07
C GLU A 413 -1.71 13.76 -28.22
N TYR A 414 -0.86 14.74 -27.94
CA TYR A 414 -0.26 15.58 -28.98
C TYR A 414 0.59 14.75 -29.95
N VAL A 415 1.47 13.89 -29.44
CA VAL A 415 2.34 13.01 -30.25
C VAL A 415 1.54 12.18 -31.26
N THR A 416 0.38 11.68 -30.84
CA THR A 416 -0.39 10.69 -31.60
C THR A 416 -1.47 11.29 -32.51
N THR A 417 -1.95 12.51 -32.21
CA THR A 417 -3.11 13.11 -32.91
C THR A 417 -2.77 14.41 -33.64
N ASN A 418 -1.72 15.12 -33.25
CA ASN A 418 -1.43 16.43 -33.81
C ASN A 418 -0.76 16.36 -35.20
N LYS A 419 -1.19 17.26 -36.11
CA LYS A 419 -0.64 17.35 -37.47
C LYS A 419 0.84 17.70 -37.48
N THR A 420 1.30 18.60 -36.61
CA THR A 420 2.70 19.01 -36.50
C THR A 420 3.57 17.84 -36.02
N ALA A 421 3.12 17.06 -35.03
CA ALA A 421 3.82 15.85 -34.59
C ALA A 421 3.94 14.83 -35.74
N THR A 422 2.86 14.63 -36.50
CA THR A 422 2.86 13.75 -37.68
C THR A 422 3.82 14.23 -38.77
N GLN A 423 3.84 15.54 -39.06
CA GLN A 423 4.76 16.14 -40.04
C GLN A 423 6.21 16.01 -39.59
N LEU A 424 6.50 16.24 -38.30
CA LEU A 424 7.83 16.06 -37.73
C LEU A 424 8.28 14.60 -37.85
N LEU A 425 7.41 13.63 -37.54
CA LEU A 425 7.74 12.22 -37.65
C LEU A 425 8.08 11.83 -39.09
N LYS A 426 7.31 12.31 -40.07
CA LYS A 426 7.58 12.10 -41.50
C LYS A 426 8.91 12.72 -41.94
N TRP A 427 9.21 13.93 -41.48
CA TRP A 427 10.47 14.61 -41.77
C TRP A 427 11.68 13.86 -41.19
N LEU A 428 11.57 13.36 -39.96
CA LEU A 428 12.62 12.59 -39.28
C LEU A 428 12.96 11.26 -39.98
N VAL A 429 12.12 10.73 -40.87
CA VAL A 429 12.47 9.52 -41.64
C VAL A 429 13.77 9.72 -42.45
N GLY A 430 14.02 10.94 -42.92
CA GLY A 430 15.23 11.27 -43.67
C GLY A 430 16.47 11.55 -42.82
N THR A 431 16.35 11.66 -41.49
CA THR A 431 17.44 12.10 -40.60
C THR A 431 18.30 10.97 -40.06
N ILE A 432 19.44 11.34 -39.47
CA ILE A 432 20.35 10.41 -38.79
C ILE A 432 19.90 10.24 -37.34
N ILE A 433 19.62 8.99 -36.92
CA ILE A 433 19.22 8.63 -35.55
C ILE A 433 18.01 9.48 -35.09
N PRO A 434 16.85 9.35 -35.77
CA PRO A 434 15.67 10.19 -35.54
C PRO A 434 15.05 10.02 -34.15
N ASP A 435 15.26 8.85 -33.55
CA ASP A 435 14.73 8.45 -32.24
C ASP A 435 15.22 9.34 -31.11
N GLU A 436 16.39 9.94 -31.27
CA GLU A 436 16.96 10.87 -30.30
C GLU A 436 16.63 12.35 -30.59
N SER A 437 15.74 12.63 -31.55
CA SER A 437 15.33 14.00 -31.87
C SER A 437 13.85 14.27 -31.68
N PHE A 438 12.97 13.28 -31.87
CA PHE A 438 11.53 13.51 -31.91
C PHE A 438 10.95 14.13 -30.64
N PHE A 439 11.11 13.45 -29.49
CA PHE A 439 10.51 13.92 -28.24
C PHE A 439 11.11 15.23 -27.75
N SER A 440 12.43 15.39 -27.82
CA SER A 440 13.10 16.63 -27.44
C SER A 440 12.69 17.79 -28.34
N THR A 441 12.54 17.55 -29.65
CA THR A 441 12.04 18.59 -30.57
C THR A 441 10.64 19.06 -30.15
N LEU A 442 9.72 18.14 -29.87
CA LEU A 442 8.39 18.53 -29.40
C LEU A 442 8.44 19.24 -28.04
N ASN A 443 9.29 18.79 -27.12
CA ASN A 443 9.34 19.30 -25.75
C ASN A 443 9.98 20.68 -25.59
N PHE A 444 10.89 21.07 -26.50
CA PHE A 444 11.67 22.31 -26.39
C PHE A 444 11.26 23.40 -27.40
N ASN A 445 10.26 23.15 -28.24
CA ASN A 445 9.58 24.18 -29.04
C ASN A 445 8.32 24.65 -28.31
N SER A 446 8.47 25.60 -27.37
CA SER A 446 7.37 26.08 -26.50
C SER A 446 6.21 26.70 -27.28
N ASN A 447 6.47 27.21 -28.48
CA ASN A 447 5.45 27.73 -29.41
C ASN A 447 4.43 26.67 -29.86
N LEU A 448 4.69 25.38 -29.63
CA LEU A 448 3.75 24.30 -29.91
C LEU A 448 2.63 24.19 -28.87
N GLY A 449 2.74 24.87 -27.72
CA GLY A 449 1.69 24.92 -26.70
C GLY A 449 1.40 23.58 -26.03
N ILE A 450 2.34 22.64 -26.05
CA ILE A 450 2.14 21.29 -25.49
C ILE A 450 2.26 21.36 -23.96
N THR A 451 1.20 20.97 -23.25
CA THR A 451 1.19 20.96 -21.78
C THR A 451 2.36 20.14 -21.21
N GLY A 452 3.05 20.70 -20.23
CA GLY A 452 4.21 20.12 -19.56
C GLY A 452 5.54 20.34 -20.27
N SER A 453 5.54 20.86 -21.50
CA SER A 453 6.76 21.12 -22.26
C SER A 453 7.59 22.25 -21.68
N PHE A 454 8.88 22.26 -21.99
CA PHE A 454 9.80 23.23 -21.41
C PHE A 454 9.61 24.61 -22.05
N GLN A 455 9.50 25.65 -21.22
CA GLN A 455 9.34 27.06 -21.64
C GLN A 455 10.42 28.00 -21.08
N GLY A 456 11.47 27.46 -20.46
CA GLY A 456 12.58 28.27 -19.94
C GLY A 456 13.64 28.62 -20.99
N GLU A 457 14.75 29.18 -20.53
CA GLU A 457 15.89 29.49 -21.40
C GLU A 457 16.62 28.22 -21.83
N LEU A 458 16.78 28.03 -23.15
CA LEU A 458 17.41 26.83 -23.72
C LEU A 458 18.89 26.68 -23.33
N THR A 459 19.65 27.78 -23.29
CA THR A 459 21.07 27.77 -22.89
C THR A 459 21.24 27.29 -21.44
N LYS A 460 20.36 27.73 -20.54
CA LYS A 460 20.30 27.23 -19.15
C LYS A 460 19.86 25.77 -19.09
N ALA A 461 18.88 25.36 -19.89
CA ALA A 461 18.46 23.95 -19.96
C ALA A 461 19.62 23.03 -20.36
N MET A 462 20.42 23.41 -21.35
CA MET A 462 21.58 22.61 -21.79
C MET A 462 22.61 22.33 -20.68
N VAL A 463 22.64 23.13 -19.62
CA VAL A 463 23.58 22.97 -18.49
C VAL A 463 22.89 22.40 -17.24
N LEU A 464 21.68 22.86 -16.93
CA LEU A 464 21.00 22.59 -15.67
C LEU A 464 20.01 21.43 -15.74
N TYR A 465 19.65 20.96 -16.94
CA TYR A 465 18.66 19.90 -17.11
C TYR A 465 19.23 18.56 -16.63
N LYS A 466 18.63 18.03 -15.57
CA LYS A 466 18.91 16.70 -15.04
C LYS A 466 17.67 15.85 -15.20
N SER A 467 17.66 15.00 -16.23
CA SER A 467 16.58 14.03 -16.42
C SER A 467 16.64 12.98 -15.31
N MET A 468 15.48 12.61 -14.78
CA MET A 468 15.35 11.55 -13.78
C MET A 468 14.82 10.25 -14.39
N THR A 469 14.42 10.27 -15.65
CA THR A 469 13.80 9.12 -16.33
C THR A 469 14.72 7.90 -16.34
N ARG A 470 15.99 8.07 -16.69
CA ARG A 470 16.94 6.96 -16.83
C ARG A 470 18.33 7.32 -16.35
N TYR A 471 18.86 6.53 -15.43
CA TYR A 471 20.28 6.51 -15.11
C TYR A 471 21.03 5.65 -16.13
N LYS A 472 22.09 6.22 -16.71
CA LYS A 472 23.02 5.54 -17.62
C LYS A 472 24.44 5.89 -17.20
N ILE A 473 25.31 4.89 -17.15
CA ILE A 473 26.74 5.10 -16.95
C ILE A 473 27.39 5.04 -18.34
N TRP A 474 27.88 6.19 -18.80
CA TRP A 474 28.55 6.28 -20.09
C TRP A 474 30.04 6.00 -19.94
N LYS A 475 30.67 5.50 -21.00
CA LYS A 475 32.12 5.24 -21.03
C LYS A 475 32.97 6.48 -20.70
N THR A 476 32.46 7.67 -21.01
CA THR A 476 33.07 8.95 -20.65
C THR A 476 33.15 9.18 -19.14
N ASP A 477 32.28 8.55 -18.36
CA ASP A 477 32.22 8.70 -16.91
C ASP A 477 33.29 7.87 -16.19
N LYS A 478 33.96 6.94 -16.91
CA LYS A 478 35.03 6.04 -16.43
C LYS A 478 34.77 5.43 -15.04
N SER A 479 33.52 5.06 -14.76
CA SER A 479 33.07 4.69 -13.40
C SER A 479 32.15 3.47 -13.39
N CYS A 480 32.43 2.54 -14.29
CA CYS A 480 31.77 1.23 -14.42
C CYS A 480 32.81 0.15 -14.10
N ASN A 481 32.47 -0.79 -13.23
CA ASN A 481 33.30 -1.95 -12.94
C ASN A 481 32.96 -3.16 -13.84
N GLY A 482 31.75 -3.18 -14.42
CA GLY A 482 31.38 -4.15 -15.42
C GLY A 482 31.92 -3.84 -16.83
N GLN A 483 31.15 -4.19 -17.85
CA GLN A 483 31.58 -4.08 -19.26
C GLN A 483 30.85 -2.99 -20.04
N TYR A 484 31.48 -2.44 -21.07
CA TYR A 484 30.85 -1.46 -21.96
C TYR A 484 30.38 -2.11 -23.27
N VAL A 485 29.13 -1.85 -23.64
CA VAL A 485 28.59 -2.22 -24.96
C VAL A 485 27.99 -0.97 -25.58
N HIS A 486 28.46 -0.55 -26.75
CA HIS A 486 28.06 0.72 -27.40
C HIS A 486 28.14 1.93 -26.45
N ASP A 487 29.27 2.06 -25.75
CA ASP A 487 29.58 3.13 -24.79
C ASP A 487 28.68 3.25 -23.56
N ILE A 488 27.75 2.31 -23.36
CA ILE A 488 26.93 2.22 -22.15
C ILE A 488 27.39 1.02 -21.32
N CYS A 489 27.66 1.28 -20.03
CA CYS A 489 28.00 0.28 -19.03
C CYS A 489 26.88 -0.74 -18.83
N ILE A 490 27.26 -2.00 -18.76
CA ILE A 490 26.52 -3.07 -18.10
C ILE A 490 27.22 -3.27 -16.75
N PRO A 491 26.58 -2.89 -15.63
CA PRO A 491 27.24 -2.83 -14.33
C PRO A 491 27.57 -4.21 -13.76
N ALA A 492 28.59 -4.25 -12.90
CA ALA A 492 28.93 -5.39 -12.05
C ALA A 492 28.45 -5.15 -10.60
N VAL A 493 28.64 -6.13 -9.72
CA VAL A 493 28.17 -6.06 -8.32
C VAL A 493 28.81 -4.90 -7.54
N GLU A 494 30.02 -4.47 -7.90
CA GLU A 494 30.71 -3.31 -7.31
C GLU A 494 30.00 -1.99 -7.59
N ASP A 495 29.20 -1.92 -8.66
CA ASP A 495 28.48 -0.72 -9.05
C ASP A 495 27.17 -0.56 -8.26
N LEU A 496 26.69 -1.61 -7.57
CA LEU A 496 25.40 -1.62 -6.85
C LEU A 496 25.24 -0.46 -5.84
N PRO A 497 26.22 -0.09 -5.00
CA PRO A 497 26.05 1.00 -4.03
C PRO A 497 25.79 2.35 -4.71
N LYS A 498 26.50 2.60 -5.81
CA LYS A 498 26.32 3.79 -6.63
C LYS A 498 24.96 3.79 -7.32
N ILE A 499 24.53 2.65 -7.85
CA ILE A 499 23.24 2.48 -8.53
C ILE A 499 22.08 2.63 -7.54
N HIS A 500 22.18 2.03 -6.36
CA HIS A 500 21.10 2.02 -5.36
C HIS A 500 20.78 3.42 -4.81
N SER A 501 21.79 4.29 -4.72
CA SER A 501 21.65 5.67 -4.23
C SER A 501 21.16 6.68 -5.27
N ARG A 502 20.97 6.26 -6.52
CA ARG A 502 20.59 7.15 -7.63
C ARG A 502 19.17 7.72 -7.45
N PRO A 503 18.95 9.01 -7.75
CA PRO A 503 17.61 9.61 -7.70
C PRO A 503 16.71 9.22 -8.89
N GLU A 504 17.28 8.73 -10.00
CA GLU A 504 16.51 8.38 -11.19
C GLU A 504 15.47 7.27 -10.94
N LEU A 505 14.46 7.21 -11.82
CA LEU A 505 13.36 6.25 -11.77
C LEU A 505 13.82 4.84 -12.15
N PHE A 506 14.68 4.74 -13.17
CA PHE A 506 15.14 3.49 -13.75
C PHE A 506 16.63 3.54 -14.10
N ILE A 507 17.28 2.38 -14.19
CA ILE A 507 18.63 2.21 -14.74
C ILE A 507 18.59 1.58 -16.13
N ASN A 508 19.51 2.00 -17.01
CA ASN A 508 19.89 1.32 -18.24
C ASN A 508 21.42 1.17 -18.31
N LYS A 509 21.98 0.01 -18.63
CA LYS A 509 21.34 -1.27 -18.97
C LYS A 509 21.82 -2.36 -18.02
N VAL A 510 20.89 -3.19 -17.55
CA VAL A 510 21.19 -4.37 -16.74
C VAL A 510 20.78 -5.61 -17.51
N TYR A 511 21.41 -6.75 -17.22
CA TYR A 511 21.17 -8.02 -17.90
C TYR A 511 20.90 -9.09 -16.87
N TRP A 512 19.92 -9.94 -17.13
CA TRP A 512 19.67 -11.10 -16.28
C TRP A 512 20.74 -12.19 -16.44
N ASP A 513 21.39 -12.25 -17.61
CA ASP A 513 22.38 -13.26 -18.02
C ASP A 513 23.84 -12.82 -17.81
N TYR A 514 24.08 -11.63 -17.26
CA TYR A 514 25.42 -11.12 -16.94
C TYR A 514 25.37 -10.40 -15.60
N GLU A 515 26.31 -10.72 -14.70
CA GLU A 515 26.36 -10.12 -13.34
C GLU A 515 24.98 -10.22 -12.65
N HIS A 516 24.38 -11.41 -12.67
CA HIS A 516 22.96 -11.63 -12.34
C HIS A 516 22.58 -11.12 -10.94
N TYR A 517 23.51 -11.15 -9.99
CA TYR A 517 23.34 -10.59 -8.65
C TYR A 517 23.03 -9.09 -8.65
N VAL A 518 23.43 -8.33 -9.68
CA VAL A 518 23.01 -6.94 -9.85
C VAL A 518 21.49 -6.87 -10.00
N LEU A 519 20.93 -7.66 -10.92
CA LEU A 519 19.48 -7.65 -11.16
C LEU A 519 18.72 -8.22 -9.96
N ASP A 520 19.23 -9.30 -9.36
CA ASP A 520 18.63 -9.94 -8.18
C ASP A 520 18.54 -9.01 -6.99
N CYS A 521 19.62 -8.29 -6.68
CA CYS A 521 19.62 -7.37 -5.55
C CYS A 521 18.83 -6.10 -5.80
N LEU A 522 18.76 -5.63 -7.05
CA LEU A 522 17.83 -4.54 -7.41
C LEU A 522 16.37 -4.98 -7.24
N GLU A 523 16.03 -6.20 -7.67
CA GLU A 523 14.68 -6.73 -7.51
C GLU A 523 14.29 -6.93 -6.04
N GLU A 524 15.18 -7.53 -5.24
CA GLU A 524 14.97 -7.70 -3.81
C GLU A 524 14.81 -6.33 -3.11
N SER A 525 15.64 -5.36 -3.49
CA SER A 525 15.54 -3.99 -2.98
C SER A 525 14.20 -3.35 -3.29
N ILE A 526 13.73 -3.43 -4.54
CA ILE A 526 12.43 -2.86 -4.95
C ILE A 526 11.28 -3.56 -4.22
N ARG A 527 11.32 -4.89 -4.09
CA ARG A 527 10.30 -5.65 -3.36
C ARG A 527 10.26 -5.26 -1.88
N ASN A 528 11.40 -5.24 -1.21
CA ASN A 528 11.48 -4.91 0.20
C ASN A 528 11.11 -3.44 0.47
N ARG A 529 11.53 -2.52 -0.40
CA ARG A 529 11.12 -1.11 -0.31
C ARG A 529 9.64 -0.88 -0.62
N THR A 530 9.02 -1.73 -1.44
CA THR A 530 7.56 -1.67 -1.64
C THR A 530 6.84 -1.92 -0.31
N ILE A 531 7.29 -2.93 0.45
CA ILE A 531 6.77 -3.22 1.79
C ILE A 531 7.08 -2.07 2.75
N ASP A 532 8.30 -1.54 2.73
CA ASP A 532 8.68 -0.40 3.59
C ASP A 532 7.84 0.86 3.32
N ASN A 533 7.42 1.11 2.07
CA ASN A 533 6.49 2.19 1.75
C ASN A 533 5.11 1.97 2.39
N ILE A 534 4.57 0.75 2.33
CA ILE A 534 3.29 0.40 2.98
C ILE A 534 3.39 0.63 4.49
N LEU A 535 4.53 0.31 5.09
CA LEU A 535 4.81 0.51 6.51
C LEU A 535 5.18 1.96 6.89
N GLY A 536 5.21 2.89 5.93
CA GLY A 536 5.58 4.29 6.17
C GLY A 536 7.05 4.50 6.57
N MET A 537 7.94 3.57 6.23
CA MET A 537 9.35 3.57 6.64
C MET A 537 10.28 4.27 5.65
N ILE A 538 9.78 4.69 4.49
CA ILE A 538 10.57 5.40 3.46
C ILE A 538 10.17 6.86 3.46
N ASP A 539 11.15 7.72 3.71
CA ASP A 539 11.03 9.16 3.50
C ASP A 539 11.75 9.56 2.21
N LEU A 540 10.98 9.97 1.21
CA LEU A 540 11.49 10.39 -0.08
C LEU A 540 11.59 11.92 -0.09
N ASN A 541 12.76 12.47 -0.42
CA ASN A 541 12.94 13.92 -0.55
C ASN A 541 12.19 14.47 -1.77
N ILE A 542 10.91 14.78 -1.60
CA ILE A 542 10.04 15.33 -2.65
C ILE A 542 10.54 16.70 -3.12
N SER A 543 11.09 17.51 -2.21
CA SER A 543 11.61 18.85 -2.49
C SER A 543 12.68 18.82 -3.59
N TYR A 544 13.56 17.80 -3.57
CA TYR A 544 14.54 17.59 -4.62
C TYR A 544 13.88 17.51 -6.01
N TYR A 545 12.86 16.68 -6.18
CA TYR A 545 12.18 16.46 -7.47
C TYR A 545 11.36 17.68 -7.90
N SER A 546 10.62 18.31 -6.98
CA SER A 546 9.87 19.53 -7.30
C SER A 546 10.78 20.71 -7.64
N SER A 547 12.04 20.69 -7.17
CA SER A 547 13.00 21.77 -7.41
C SER A 547 13.72 21.69 -8.76
N LEU A 548 13.58 20.57 -9.49
CA LEU A 548 14.28 20.31 -10.74
C LEU A 548 13.97 21.39 -11.79
N TYR A 549 14.99 21.74 -12.58
CA TYR A 549 14.92 22.86 -13.51
C TYR A 549 13.75 22.73 -14.50
N PHE A 550 13.55 21.54 -15.07
CA PHE A 550 12.46 21.29 -16.01
C PHE A 550 11.07 21.35 -15.36
N VAL A 551 10.96 21.02 -14.06
CA VAL A 551 9.70 21.10 -13.32
C VAL A 551 9.31 22.56 -13.06
N LYS A 552 10.27 23.40 -12.71
CA LYS A 552 10.07 24.85 -12.49
C LYS A 552 9.70 25.60 -13.76
N HIS A 553 10.21 25.16 -14.91
CA HIS A 553 10.05 25.82 -16.21
C HIS A 553 9.17 25.03 -17.18
N ALA A 554 8.22 24.25 -16.65
CA ALA A 554 7.22 23.58 -17.46
C ALA A 554 6.08 24.53 -17.85
N LEU A 555 5.58 24.38 -19.07
CA LEU A 555 4.38 25.04 -19.57
C LEU A 555 3.16 24.42 -18.88
N ARG A 556 2.46 25.23 -18.08
CA ARG A 556 1.21 24.84 -17.45
C ARG A 556 0.10 25.59 -18.16
N VAL A 557 -0.55 24.93 -19.11
CA VAL A 557 -1.77 25.47 -19.69
C VAL A 557 -2.83 25.35 -18.60
N HIS A 558 -3.12 26.45 -17.92
CA HIS A 558 -4.28 26.51 -17.05
C HIS A 558 -5.51 26.29 -17.94
N ASN A 559 -6.28 25.23 -17.68
CA ASN A 559 -7.61 25.13 -18.23
C ASN A 559 -8.38 26.34 -17.69
N ILE A 560 -8.61 27.34 -18.55
CA ILE A 560 -9.55 28.44 -18.30
C ILE A 560 -10.96 27.85 -18.26
#